data_AF-A0A6V8KS86-F1
#
_entry.id   AF-A0A6V8KS86-F1
#
_cell.length_a   1.000
_cell.length_b   1.000
_cell.length_c   1.000
_cell.angle_alpha   90.00
_cell.angle_beta   90.00
_cell.angle_gamma   90.00
#
_symmetry.space_group_name_H-M   'P 1'
#
loop_
_entity.id
_entity.type
_entity.pdbx_description
1 polymer ?
#
loop_
_entity_poly.entity_id
_entity_poly.type
_entity_poly.pdbx_seq_one_letter_code
_entity_poly.pdbx_strand_id
1 'polypeptide(L)'
;MPDKTSRRPGSVRVTVADAERRRGVSRRLIVHIGVYVLASILAAAAVVVGVRLIGATAADQADAAESALDPRTLALPAGTTGAVPGSTRLELLGPVTLLDSRRAGGRPLAPGASAPLKLPALPAGASALLLEVSLTAATGPGAVTIDTQAGQVTALRVPAARAQRSATIVVGVGSDGEALARTGGGGHLLVNLVGAFQPVEEATSGRIVVVPPTQVLRLVPDTDGKDATIDLSRVPAVRKAGTIGAALLHISADVGRRGGFVALGDSAKKLDQRVFWMATSGADRTREGFLVVPVTDGKVSLHYQAGELLTANLVGYVTGEGAASQVAGLVVPVKPGAGEPVPVVAGKQTDVTVIPPAGIDGVPADRVTAVLLAVSASSDGPARLAVFPPDSKPPADPVLNTAAGPERQTLTPVRTVAGAVRVTSATGASVSLVPQAVILTG
;
A
#
# COMPACT_ATOMS: atom_id res chain seq x y z
N MET A 1 0.48 -51.15 70.61
CA MET A 1 0.94 -50.94 72.00
C MET A 1 2.39 -51.34 72.08
N PRO A 2 3.29 -50.63 72.78
CA PRO A 2 3.24 -49.26 73.34
C PRO A 2 4.40 -48.40 72.76
N ASP A 3 4.72 -47.17 73.18
CA ASP A 3 3.98 -46.01 73.69
C ASP A 3 4.95 -44.81 73.62
N LYS A 4 4.33 -43.63 73.66
CA LYS A 4 4.73 -42.23 73.76
C LYS A 4 6.06 -41.85 74.45
N THR A 5 6.34 -40.54 74.23
CA THR A 5 6.96 -39.52 75.10
C THR A 5 8.38 -39.10 74.66
N SER A 6 8.80 -37.84 74.66
CA SER A 6 8.18 -36.56 75.01
C SER A 6 8.98 -35.41 74.38
N ARG A 7 8.31 -34.29 74.10
CA ARG A 7 8.93 -32.98 73.78
C ARG A 7 9.58 -32.38 75.04
N ARG A 8 10.75 -31.75 74.89
CA ARG A 8 11.11 -30.55 75.67
C ARG A 8 11.92 -29.55 74.83
N PRO A 9 11.82 -28.24 75.16
CA PRO A 9 12.12 -27.14 74.25
C PRO A 9 13.55 -26.63 74.39
N GLY A 10 14.23 -26.43 73.25
CA GLY A 10 15.53 -25.76 73.21
C GLY A 10 15.35 -24.25 73.30
N SER A 11 15.80 -23.67 74.41
CA SER A 11 15.90 -22.23 74.64
C SER A 11 16.89 -21.58 73.67
N VAL A 12 16.43 -20.57 72.93
CA VAL A 12 17.26 -19.70 72.09
C VAL A 12 17.97 -18.68 73.00
N ARG A 13 19.30 -18.76 73.11
CA ARG A 13 20.12 -17.67 73.65
C ARG A 13 20.26 -16.59 72.58
N VAL A 14 19.68 -15.43 72.83
CA VAL A 14 19.98 -14.21 72.09
C VAL A 14 21.21 -13.57 72.72
N THR A 15 22.31 -13.49 71.97
CA THR A 15 23.46 -12.67 72.31
C THR A 15 23.40 -11.43 71.44
N VAL A 16 23.00 -10.30 72.03
CA VAL A 16 23.12 -8.97 71.43
C VAL A 16 24.57 -8.54 71.57
N ALA A 17 25.27 -8.36 70.45
CA ALA A 17 26.54 -7.66 70.39
C ALA A 17 26.33 -6.36 69.63
N ASP A 18 26.21 -5.26 70.38
CA ASP A 18 26.40 -3.91 69.88
C ASP A 18 27.89 -3.70 69.58
N ALA A 19 28.20 -3.33 68.34
CA ALA A 19 29.46 -2.70 67.99
C ALA A 19 29.29 -1.89 66.71
N GLU A 20 29.09 -0.58 66.89
CA GLU A 20 29.29 0.44 65.88
C GLU A 20 30.62 0.23 65.13
N ARG A 21 30.55 0.08 63.81
CA ARG A 21 31.66 0.43 62.92
C ARG A 21 31.13 1.16 61.70
N ARG A 22 31.16 2.49 61.78
CA ARG A 22 31.14 3.38 60.61
C ARG A 22 32.32 3.03 59.70
N ARG A 23 32.08 2.26 58.63
CA ARG A 23 33.03 2.13 57.52
C ARG A 23 32.83 3.33 56.59
N GLY A 24 33.81 4.23 56.60
CA GLY A 24 33.89 5.35 55.68
C GLY A 24 33.85 4.84 54.24
N VAL A 25 32.85 5.30 53.49
CA VAL A 25 32.75 5.08 52.05
C VAL A 25 33.98 5.70 51.41
N SER A 26 34.76 4.89 50.68
CA SER A 26 35.99 5.38 50.06
C SER A 26 35.66 6.48 49.06
N ARG A 27 36.41 7.60 49.09
CA ARG A 27 36.25 8.73 48.15
C ARG A 27 36.20 8.29 46.68
N ARG A 28 36.86 7.18 46.33
CA ARG A 28 36.83 6.62 44.97
C ARG A 28 35.46 6.08 44.56
N LEU A 29 34.70 5.49 45.47
CA LEU A 29 33.35 4.98 45.19
C LEU A 29 32.35 6.13 44.99
N ILE A 30 32.47 7.20 45.77
CA ILE A 30 31.63 8.41 45.62
C ILE A 30 31.91 9.09 44.28
N VAL A 31 33.18 9.16 43.86
CA VAL A 31 33.54 9.72 42.55
C VAL A 31 33.00 8.86 41.40
N HIS A 32 33.08 7.53 41.49
CA HIS A 32 32.56 6.66 40.42
C HIS A 32 31.03 6.74 40.30
N ILE A 33 30.31 6.79 41.42
CA ILE A 33 28.85 6.97 41.42
C ILE A 33 28.50 8.35 40.84
N GLY A 34 29.24 9.39 41.21
CA GLY A 34 29.04 10.74 40.66
C GLY A 34 29.25 10.81 39.13
N VAL A 35 30.28 10.15 38.62
CA VAL A 35 30.55 10.08 37.17
C VAL A 35 29.46 9.32 36.43
N TYR A 36 28.98 8.19 36.98
CA TYR A 36 27.88 7.44 36.38
C TYR A 36 26.58 8.23 36.35
N VAL A 37 26.22 8.88 37.47
CA VAL A 37 25.00 9.70 37.56
C VAL A 37 25.07 10.86 36.56
N LEU A 38 26.21 11.55 36.48
CA LEU A 38 26.41 12.65 35.53
C LEU A 38 26.34 12.17 34.07
N ALA A 39 26.94 11.01 33.74
CA ALA A 39 26.85 10.43 32.41
C ALA A 39 25.41 10.06 32.03
N SER A 40 24.63 9.49 32.96
CA SER A 40 23.21 9.19 32.72
C SER A 40 22.34 10.45 32.59
N ILE A 41 22.63 11.52 33.33
CA ILE A 41 21.93 12.82 33.19
C ILE A 41 22.26 13.45 31.83
N LEU A 42 23.53 13.42 31.40
CA LEU A 42 23.94 13.93 30.08
C LEU A 42 23.33 13.11 28.93
N ALA A 43 23.25 11.79 29.06
CA ALA A 43 22.58 10.93 28.09
C ALA A 43 21.07 11.21 28.02
N ALA A 44 20.40 11.39 29.17
CA ALA A 44 18.99 11.75 29.21
C ALA A 44 18.73 13.15 28.62
N ALA A 45 19.60 14.13 28.89
CA ALA A 45 19.52 15.47 28.32
C ALA A 45 19.74 15.43 26.79
N ALA A 46 20.68 14.63 26.29
CA ALA A 46 20.90 14.43 24.86
C ALA A 46 19.68 13.78 24.17
N VAL A 47 19.00 12.85 24.84
CA VAL A 47 17.74 12.27 24.33
C VAL A 47 16.61 13.30 24.32
N VAL A 48 16.45 14.12 25.36
CA VAL A 48 15.40 15.16 25.41
C VAL A 48 15.66 16.27 24.38
N VAL A 49 16.92 16.69 24.19
CA VAL A 49 17.30 17.66 23.16
C VAL A 49 17.15 17.06 21.77
N GLY A 50 17.50 15.78 21.57
CA GLY A 50 17.26 15.05 20.32
C GLY A 50 15.77 14.94 19.99
N VAL A 51 14.92 14.60 20.96
CA VAL A 51 13.46 14.52 20.79
C VAL A 51 12.85 15.89 20.49
N ARG A 52 13.36 16.99 21.08
CA ARG A 52 12.87 18.35 20.75
C ARG A 52 13.36 18.88 19.41
N LEU A 53 14.58 18.54 18.98
CA LEU A 53 15.08 18.88 17.65
C LEU A 53 14.40 18.07 16.53
N ILE A 54 14.01 16.82 16.81
CA ILE A 54 13.20 16.00 15.89
C ILE A 54 11.73 16.46 15.86
N GLY A 55 11.20 16.95 16.98
CA GLY A 55 9.85 17.53 17.04
C GLY A 55 9.73 18.89 16.35
N ALA A 56 10.78 19.72 16.39
CA ALA A 56 10.81 21.03 15.73
C ALA A 56 10.88 20.91 14.20
N THR A 57 11.59 19.92 13.67
CA THR A 57 11.63 19.65 12.22
C THR A 57 10.31 19.05 11.70
N ALA A 58 9.53 18.37 12.53
CA ALA A 58 8.20 17.87 12.16
C ALA A 58 7.16 19.00 12.01
N ALA A 59 7.29 20.09 12.78
CA ALA A 59 6.44 21.27 12.64
C ALA A 59 6.82 22.10 11.40
N ASP A 60 8.12 22.32 11.15
CA ASP A 60 8.59 22.99 9.92
C ASP A 60 8.35 22.15 8.64
N GLN A 61 8.28 20.81 8.76
CA GLN A 61 7.90 19.93 7.65
C GLN A 61 6.40 19.97 7.34
N ALA A 62 5.54 20.39 8.26
CA ALA A 62 4.11 20.55 8.00
C ALA A 62 3.85 21.75 7.08
N ASP A 63 4.62 22.83 7.23
CA ASP A 63 4.52 24.04 6.38
C ASP A 63 5.26 23.89 5.04
N ALA A 64 6.33 23.07 4.97
CA ALA A 64 7.01 22.80 3.69
C ALA A 64 6.34 21.70 2.84
N ALA A 65 5.44 20.90 3.42
CA ALA A 65 4.61 19.92 2.70
C ALA A 65 3.35 20.53 2.07
N GLU A 66 3.16 21.86 2.16
CA GLU A 66 2.01 22.59 1.64
C GLU A 66 1.98 22.78 0.11
N SER A 67 2.86 22.12 -0.65
CA SER A 67 2.64 21.89 -2.10
C SER A 67 1.73 20.69 -2.39
N ALA A 68 0.70 20.51 -1.57
CA ALA A 68 -0.52 19.88 -2.06
C ALA A 68 -1.16 20.92 -2.98
N LEU A 69 -1.06 20.71 -4.29
CA LEU A 69 -1.68 21.54 -5.33
C LEU A 69 -3.07 21.99 -4.86
N ASP A 70 -3.20 23.26 -4.51
CA ASP A 70 -4.50 23.90 -4.42
C ASP A 70 -4.99 23.99 -5.87
N PRO A 71 -6.10 23.30 -6.24
CA PRO A 71 -6.63 23.36 -7.60
C PRO A 71 -7.03 24.78 -8.03
N ARG A 72 -6.99 25.77 -7.12
CA ARG A 72 -7.22 27.20 -7.42
C ARG A 72 -5.99 27.97 -7.88
N THR A 73 -4.77 27.46 -7.70
CA THR A 73 -3.53 28.23 -7.98
C THR A 73 -2.83 27.84 -9.28
N LEU A 74 -3.29 26.80 -9.98
CA LEU A 74 -2.87 26.50 -11.35
C LEU A 74 -3.73 27.27 -12.35
N ALA A 75 -3.35 28.51 -12.65
CA ALA A 75 -3.92 29.24 -13.79
C ALA A 75 -3.39 28.62 -15.09
N LEU A 76 -4.15 27.70 -15.67
CA LEU A 76 -3.91 27.17 -17.01
C LEU A 76 -4.33 28.20 -18.08
N PRO A 77 -3.72 28.18 -19.28
CA PRO A 77 -4.20 28.97 -20.40
C PRO A 77 -5.68 28.68 -20.65
N ALA A 78 -6.48 29.74 -20.78
CA ALA A 78 -7.92 29.66 -21.03
C ALA A 78 -8.19 28.89 -22.34
N GLY A 79 -8.47 27.59 -22.23
CA GLY A 79 -8.69 26.70 -23.36
C GLY A 79 -8.58 25.19 -23.04
N THR A 80 -7.98 24.81 -21.91
CA THR A 80 -7.71 23.39 -21.57
C THR A 80 -8.58 22.82 -20.44
N THR A 81 -9.77 23.37 -20.17
CA THR A 81 -10.57 23.02 -18.97
C THR A 81 -11.68 21.98 -19.21
N GLY A 82 -11.89 21.52 -20.44
CA GLY A 82 -12.95 20.56 -20.79
C GLY A 82 -12.48 19.11 -20.72
N ALA A 83 -13.39 18.17 -20.48
CA ALA A 83 -13.10 16.73 -20.55
C ALA A 83 -12.41 16.38 -21.89
N VAL A 84 -11.52 15.37 -21.86
CA VAL A 84 -10.97 14.79 -23.09
C VAL A 84 -11.80 13.57 -23.49
N PRO A 85 -11.76 13.14 -24.76
CA PRO A 85 -12.39 11.89 -25.17
C PRO A 85 -11.91 10.73 -24.28
N GLY A 86 -12.86 9.94 -23.77
CA GLY A 86 -12.56 8.84 -22.83
C GLY A 86 -12.47 9.25 -21.36
N SER A 87 -12.75 10.51 -21.02
CA SER A 87 -12.92 10.94 -19.62
C SER A 87 -13.97 10.10 -18.88
N THR A 88 -13.59 9.60 -17.72
CA THR A 88 -14.45 8.80 -16.84
C THR A 88 -14.32 9.21 -15.38
N ARG A 89 -15.35 8.90 -14.59
CA ARG A 89 -15.26 8.82 -13.13
C ARG A 89 -15.21 7.35 -12.72
N LEU A 90 -14.55 7.06 -11.60
CA LEU A 90 -14.60 5.75 -10.97
C LEU A 90 -15.90 5.62 -10.16
N GLU A 91 -16.84 4.84 -10.67
CA GLU A 91 -18.03 4.43 -9.92
C GLU A 91 -17.67 3.23 -9.02
N LEU A 92 -17.74 3.44 -7.71
CA LEU A 92 -17.47 2.40 -6.72
C LEU A 92 -18.70 1.49 -6.63
N LEU A 93 -18.54 0.22 -7.00
CA LEU A 93 -19.61 -0.79 -6.93
C LEU A 93 -19.52 -1.63 -5.64
N GLY A 94 -18.52 -1.35 -4.79
CA GLY A 94 -18.08 -2.20 -3.70
C GLY A 94 -17.34 -3.43 -4.23
N PRO A 95 -16.61 -4.19 -3.41
CA PRO A 95 -16.02 -5.44 -3.86
C PRO A 95 -17.11 -6.48 -4.15
N VAL A 96 -17.40 -6.69 -5.42
CA VAL A 96 -18.33 -7.72 -5.92
C VAL A 96 -17.50 -8.91 -6.41
N THR A 97 -17.67 -10.07 -5.78
CA THR A 97 -16.97 -11.30 -6.23
C THR A 97 -17.51 -11.76 -7.59
N LEU A 98 -16.69 -11.61 -8.63
CA LEU A 98 -16.97 -12.07 -9.98
C LEU A 98 -16.65 -13.57 -10.15
N LEU A 99 -15.58 -14.00 -9.48
CA LEU A 99 -15.10 -15.38 -9.48
C LEU A 99 -14.50 -15.71 -8.12
N ASP A 100 -14.89 -16.84 -7.54
CA ASP A 100 -14.16 -17.49 -6.46
C ASP A 100 -14.23 -19.00 -6.66
N SER A 101 -13.16 -19.55 -7.23
CA SER A 101 -13.04 -20.98 -7.54
C SER A 101 -13.02 -21.90 -6.31
N ARG A 102 -13.01 -21.36 -5.09
CA ARG A 102 -13.04 -22.14 -3.84
C ARG A 102 -14.46 -22.42 -3.35
N ARG A 103 -15.45 -21.66 -3.82
CA ARG A 103 -16.85 -21.79 -3.34
C ARG A 103 -17.39 -23.21 -3.60
N ALA A 104 -18.23 -23.68 -2.67
CA ALA A 104 -18.87 -25.01 -2.72
C ALA A 104 -17.90 -26.21 -2.88
N GLY A 105 -16.68 -26.13 -2.33
CA GLY A 105 -15.69 -27.21 -2.44
C GLY A 105 -15.04 -27.29 -3.84
N GLY A 106 -15.08 -26.19 -4.59
CA GLY A 106 -14.51 -26.09 -5.92
C GLY A 106 -13.04 -26.52 -5.96
N ARG A 107 -12.67 -27.28 -6.99
CA ARG A 107 -11.30 -27.72 -7.23
C ARG A 107 -10.45 -26.56 -7.76
N PRO A 108 -9.14 -26.53 -7.50
CA PRO A 108 -8.23 -25.60 -8.16
C PRO A 108 -8.41 -25.68 -9.68
N LEU A 109 -8.32 -24.53 -10.35
CA LEU A 109 -8.26 -24.48 -11.80
C LEU A 109 -6.97 -25.17 -12.27
N ALA A 110 -7.08 -25.98 -13.32
CA ALA A 110 -5.91 -26.62 -13.94
C ALA A 110 -5.00 -25.58 -14.63
N PRO A 111 -3.71 -25.88 -14.84
CA PRO A 111 -2.85 -25.09 -15.70
C PRO A 111 -3.46 -24.90 -17.10
N GLY A 112 -3.43 -23.68 -17.61
CA GLY A 112 -4.04 -23.29 -18.90
C GLY A 112 -5.56 -23.11 -18.86
N ALA A 113 -6.22 -23.37 -17.73
CA ALA A 113 -7.67 -23.22 -17.62
C ALA A 113 -8.10 -21.76 -17.71
N SER A 114 -9.34 -21.58 -18.16
CA SER A 114 -10.01 -20.28 -18.25
C SER A 114 -11.37 -20.35 -17.56
N ALA A 115 -11.79 -19.24 -16.97
CA ALA A 115 -13.06 -19.12 -16.26
C ALA A 115 -13.73 -17.78 -16.61
N PRO A 116 -15.01 -17.77 -17.01
CA PRO A 116 -15.73 -16.54 -17.30
C PRO A 116 -15.97 -15.75 -16.00
N LEU A 117 -15.87 -14.43 -16.09
CA LEU A 117 -16.19 -13.51 -15.00
C LEU A 117 -17.66 -13.13 -15.10
N LYS A 118 -18.42 -13.36 -14.03
CA LYS A 118 -19.84 -13.01 -13.97
C LYS A 118 -20.00 -11.54 -13.65
N LEU A 119 -19.90 -10.69 -14.68
CA LEU A 119 -20.02 -9.24 -14.52
C LEU A 119 -21.46 -8.87 -14.13
N PRO A 120 -21.65 -7.98 -13.12
CA PRO A 120 -22.96 -7.42 -12.82
C PRO A 120 -23.39 -6.45 -13.93
N ALA A 121 -24.61 -5.90 -13.80
CA ALA A 121 -25.00 -4.76 -14.63
C ALA A 121 -24.02 -3.60 -14.38
N LEU A 122 -23.26 -3.24 -15.42
CA LEU A 122 -22.29 -2.17 -15.36
C LEU A 122 -22.95 -0.81 -15.62
N PRO A 123 -22.35 0.29 -15.14
CA PRO A 123 -22.77 1.63 -15.53
C PRO A 123 -22.78 1.79 -17.05
N ALA A 124 -23.77 2.53 -17.56
CA ALA A 124 -23.93 2.72 -19.00
C ALA A 124 -22.64 3.30 -19.62
N GLY A 125 -22.14 2.63 -20.66
CA GLY A 125 -20.93 3.05 -21.38
C GLY A 125 -19.62 2.80 -20.63
N ALA A 126 -19.60 2.03 -19.54
CA ALA A 126 -18.37 1.73 -18.81
C ALA A 126 -17.25 1.23 -19.74
N SER A 127 -16.09 1.90 -19.73
CA SER A 127 -14.98 1.62 -20.65
C SER A 127 -13.91 0.70 -20.05
N ALA A 128 -13.86 0.61 -18.72
CA ALA A 128 -12.91 -0.24 -17.99
C ALA A 128 -13.44 -0.65 -16.61
N LEU A 129 -12.82 -1.67 -16.03
CA LEU A 129 -13.05 -2.16 -14.67
C LEU A 129 -11.80 -1.99 -13.83
N LEU A 130 -11.99 -1.70 -12.55
CA LEU A 130 -10.97 -1.83 -11.52
C LEU A 130 -11.18 -3.17 -10.80
N LEU A 131 -10.23 -4.10 -10.97
CA LEU A 131 -10.32 -5.46 -10.46
C LEU A 131 -9.24 -5.73 -9.40
N GLU A 132 -9.62 -6.45 -8.35
CA GLU A 132 -8.70 -7.13 -7.45
C GLU A 132 -8.63 -8.60 -7.85
N VAL A 133 -7.43 -9.07 -8.18
CA VAL A 133 -7.18 -10.43 -8.64
C VAL A 133 -6.25 -11.13 -7.66
N SER A 134 -6.64 -12.31 -7.20
CA SER A 134 -5.81 -13.14 -6.31
C SER A 134 -5.71 -14.56 -6.82
N LEU A 135 -4.50 -15.11 -6.85
CA LEU A 135 -4.27 -16.55 -7.00
C LEU A 135 -3.78 -17.10 -5.68
N THR A 136 -4.44 -18.13 -5.18
CA THR A 136 -4.06 -18.86 -3.96
C THR A 136 -3.82 -20.33 -4.28
N ALA A 137 -2.98 -21.00 -3.49
CA ALA A 137 -2.63 -22.40 -3.68
C ALA A 137 -2.25 -22.75 -5.14
N ALA A 138 -1.38 -21.95 -5.75
CA ALA A 138 -0.94 -22.16 -7.12
C ALA A 138 -0.45 -23.60 -7.34
N THR A 139 -0.78 -24.22 -8.47
CA THR A 139 -0.34 -25.59 -8.76
C THR A 139 1.04 -25.65 -9.43
N GLY A 140 1.51 -24.52 -9.97
CA GLY A 140 2.81 -24.35 -10.59
C GLY A 140 3.12 -22.88 -10.89
N PRO A 141 4.30 -22.56 -11.42
CA PRO A 141 4.62 -21.23 -11.92
C PRO A 141 3.71 -20.84 -13.10
N GLY A 142 3.41 -19.55 -13.24
CA GLY A 142 2.63 -19.04 -14.37
C GLY A 142 2.13 -17.62 -14.17
N ALA A 143 1.34 -17.14 -15.11
CA ALA A 143 0.67 -15.84 -15.02
C ALA A 143 -0.84 -16.01 -14.95
N VAL A 144 -1.52 -15.07 -14.31
CA VAL A 144 -2.96 -14.87 -14.44
C VAL A 144 -3.19 -13.71 -15.39
N THR A 145 -4.04 -13.91 -16.40
CA THR A 145 -4.44 -12.86 -17.34
C THR A 145 -5.95 -12.65 -17.28
N ILE A 146 -6.39 -11.43 -17.54
CA ILE A 146 -7.78 -11.11 -17.82
C ILE A 146 -7.87 -10.73 -19.30
N ASP A 147 -8.73 -11.44 -20.03
CA ASP A 147 -8.97 -11.24 -21.44
C ASP A 147 -10.36 -10.63 -21.63
N THR A 148 -10.43 -9.55 -22.39
CA THR A 148 -11.66 -8.93 -22.87
C THR A 148 -11.54 -8.64 -24.35
N GLN A 149 -12.62 -8.21 -25.00
CA GLN A 149 -12.56 -7.72 -26.38
C GLN A 149 -11.62 -6.50 -26.54
N ALA A 150 -11.43 -5.71 -25.48
CA ALA A 150 -10.55 -4.53 -25.49
C ALA A 150 -9.05 -4.91 -25.41
N GLY A 151 -8.74 -6.12 -24.95
CA GLY A 151 -7.37 -6.64 -24.90
C GLY A 151 -7.13 -7.61 -23.75
N GLN A 152 -5.89 -8.06 -23.65
CA GLN A 152 -5.42 -8.91 -22.56
C GLN A 152 -4.55 -8.11 -21.59
N VAL A 153 -4.81 -8.26 -20.29
CA VAL A 153 -3.99 -7.68 -19.21
C VAL A 153 -3.40 -8.80 -18.37
N THR A 154 -2.08 -8.79 -18.16
CA THR A 154 -1.44 -9.69 -17.18
C THR A 154 -1.73 -9.17 -15.78
N ALA A 155 -2.55 -9.90 -15.03
CA ALA A 155 -3.00 -9.50 -13.70
C ALA A 155 -1.94 -9.72 -12.64
N LEU A 156 -1.26 -10.87 -12.65
CA LEU A 156 -0.15 -11.20 -11.75
C LEU A 156 0.67 -12.38 -12.26
N ARG A 157 1.92 -12.45 -11.81
CA ARG A 157 2.82 -13.60 -12.04
C ARG A 157 3.07 -14.35 -10.75
N VAL A 158 3.03 -15.67 -10.80
CA VAL A 158 3.25 -16.55 -9.65
C VAL A 158 4.47 -17.45 -9.92
N PRO A 159 5.43 -17.54 -8.99
CA PRO A 159 6.74 -18.13 -9.30
C PRO A 159 6.85 -19.62 -9.08
N ALA A 160 5.93 -20.22 -8.34
CA ALA A 160 6.05 -21.61 -7.91
C ALA A 160 4.70 -22.14 -7.44
N ALA A 161 4.62 -23.47 -7.32
CA ALA A 161 3.51 -24.11 -6.63
C ALA A 161 3.40 -23.63 -5.17
N ARG A 162 2.18 -23.67 -4.63
CA ARG A 162 1.77 -23.21 -3.29
C ARG A 162 1.95 -21.71 -3.03
N ALA A 163 2.46 -20.95 -3.98
CA ALA A 163 2.52 -19.50 -3.85
C ALA A 163 1.10 -18.90 -3.89
N GLN A 164 0.98 -17.74 -3.26
CA GLN A 164 -0.21 -16.90 -3.31
C GLN A 164 0.20 -15.44 -3.53
N ARG A 165 -0.54 -14.74 -4.38
CA ARG A 165 -0.31 -13.34 -4.74
C ARG A 165 -1.62 -12.67 -5.08
N SER A 166 -1.69 -11.37 -4.87
CA SER A 166 -2.80 -10.54 -5.32
C SER A 166 -2.28 -9.27 -5.99
N ALA A 167 -3.09 -8.69 -6.87
CA ALA A 167 -2.82 -7.43 -7.53
C ALA A 167 -4.13 -6.71 -7.84
N THR A 168 -4.08 -5.38 -7.83
CA THR A 168 -5.15 -4.53 -8.33
C THR A 168 -4.78 -4.05 -9.73
N ILE A 169 -5.70 -4.14 -10.68
CA ILE A 169 -5.47 -3.81 -12.09
C ILE A 169 -6.67 -3.06 -12.68
N VAL A 170 -6.40 -2.28 -13.73
CA VAL A 170 -7.42 -1.72 -14.63
C VAL A 170 -7.49 -2.59 -15.88
N VAL A 171 -8.71 -2.95 -16.30
CA VAL A 171 -8.96 -3.78 -17.48
C VAL A 171 -10.01 -3.10 -18.36
N GLY A 172 -9.70 -2.83 -19.62
CA GLY A 172 -10.67 -2.31 -20.58
C GLY A 172 -11.82 -3.28 -20.82
N VAL A 173 -13.03 -2.78 -21.03
CA VAL A 173 -14.23 -3.58 -21.29
C VAL A 173 -14.63 -3.48 -22.76
N GLY A 174 -14.96 -4.64 -23.34
CA GLY A 174 -15.48 -4.75 -24.69
C GLY A 174 -16.95 -4.31 -24.81
N SER A 175 -17.41 -4.14 -26.05
CA SER A 175 -18.83 -3.92 -26.33
C SER A 175 -19.72 -5.12 -25.98
N ASP A 176 -19.12 -6.32 -25.88
CA ASP A 176 -19.77 -7.55 -25.46
C ASP A 176 -20.00 -7.62 -23.94
N GLY A 177 -19.30 -6.79 -23.15
CA GLY A 177 -19.37 -6.83 -21.70
C GLY A 177 -18.87 -8.14 -21.10
N GLU A 178 -18.04 -8.89 -21.84
CA GLU A 178 -17.52 -10.19 -21.42
C GLU A 178 -16.07 -10.08 -20.94
N ALA A 179 -15.73 -10.90 -19.95
CA ALA A 179 -14.36 -11.01 -19.45
C ALA A 179 -14.03 -12.44 -19.03
N LEU A 180 -12.83 -12.89 -19.37
CA LEU A 180 -12.35 -14.24 -19.10
C LEU A 180 -11.05 -14.16 -18.32
N ALA A 181 -10.99 -14.86 -17.18
CA ALA A 181 -9.74 -14.99 -16.44
C ALA A 181 -9.05 -16.30 -16.80
N ARG A 182 -7.75 -16.23 -17.13
CA ARG A 182 -6.92 -17.41 -17.43
C ARG A 182 -5.82 -17.57 -16.41
N THR A 183 -5.46 -18.81 -16.11
CA THR A 183 -4.29 -19.13 -15.28
C THR A 183 -3.35 -20.06 -16.01
N GLY A 184 -2.11 -19.62 -16.25
CA GLY A 184 -1.08 -20.47 -16.85
C GLY A 184 -0.58 -21.57 -15.91
N GLY A 185 -0.50 -21.28 -14.60
CA GLY A 185 0.07 -22.19 -13.59
C GLY A 185 -0.96 -22.99 -12.78
N GLY A 186 -2.26 -22.70 -12.92
CA GLY A 186 -3.35 -23.27 -12.14
C GLY A 186 -3.40 -22.80 -10.67
N GLY A 187 -4.44 -23.19 -9.93
CA GLY A 187 -4.67 -22.78 -8.54
C GLY A 187 -6.09 -22.28 -8.28
N HIS A 188 -6.32 -21.71 -7.10
CA HIS A 188 -7.58 -21.07 -6.76
C HIS A 188 -7.54 -19.59 -7.11
N LEU A 189 -8.26 -19.24 -8.17
CA LEU A 189 -8.45 -17.88 -8.61
C LEU A 189 -9.65 -17.23 -7.92
N LEU A 190 -9.45 -16.00 -7.47
CA LEU A 190 -10.44 -15.07 -6.97
C LEU A 190 -10.34 -13.79 -7.79
N VAL A 191 -11.47 -13.25 -8.20
CA VAL A 191 -11.56 -11.95 -8.88
C VAL A 191 -12.72 -11.17 -8.29
N ASN A 192 -12.43 -10.00 -7.74
CA ASN A 192 -13.42 -9.05 -7.25
C ASN A 192 -13.43 -7.80 -8.13
N LEU A 193 -14.61 -7.31 -8.46
CA LEU A 193 -14.82 -5.99 -9.06
C LEU A 193 -14.85 -4.96 -7.94
N VAL A 194 -14.02 -3.92 -8.01
CA VAL A 194 -14.02 -2.81 -7.04
C VAL A 194 -14.87 -1.65 -7.54
N GLY A 195 -14.78 -1.36 -8.84
CA GLY A 195 -15.52 -0.29 -9.49
C GLY A 195 -15.39 -0.31 -11.00
N ALA A 196 -16.15 0.54 -11.67
CA ALA A 196 -16.18 0.68 -13.12
C ALA A 196 -15.91 2.14 -13.52
N PHE A 197 -15.25 2.33 -14.65
CA PHE A 197 -14.94 3.65 -15.19
C PHE A 197 -16.08 4.11 -16.10
N GLN A 198 -16.93 5.00 -15.58
CA GLN A 198 -18.12 5.51 -16.25
C GLN A 198 -17.82 6.81 -17.01
N PRO A 199 -18.16 6.93 -18.31
CA PRO A 199 -17.97 8.15 -19.08
C PRO A 199 -18.71 9.35 -18.49
N VAL A 200 -18.00 10.46 -18.33
CA VAL A 200 -18.55 11.73 -17.85
C VAL A 200 -17.72 12.90 -18.40
N GLU A 201 -18.35 14.07 -18.51
CA GLU A 201 -17.65 15.31 -18.87
C GLU A 201 -17.07 16.01 -17.63
N GLU A 202 -17.83 16.00 -16.53
CA GLU A 202 -17.41 16.47 -15.21
C GLU A 202 -18.02 15.59 -14.12
N ALA A 203 -17.43 15.61 -12.91
CA ALA A 203 -18.03 14.91 -11.78
C ALA A 203 -17.74 15.59 -10.44
N THR A 204 -18.66 15.45 -9.50
CA THR A 204 -18.41 15.71 -8.07
C THR A 204 -17.69 14.51 -7.45
N SER A 205 -18.29 13.32 -7.58
CA SER A 205 -17.79 12.04 -7.06
C SER A 205 -17.02 11.21 -8.09
N GLY A 206 -16.21 10.26 -7.61
CA GLY A 206 -15.51 9.31 -8.47
C GLY A 206 -14.25 9.86 -9.14
N ARG A 207 -13.82 11.09 -8.81
CA ARG A 207 -12.55 11.67 -9.28
C ARG A 207 -11.41 11.16 -8.39
N ILE A 208 -10.27 10.81 -8.98
CA ILE A 208 -9.08 10.38 -8.25
C ILE A 208 -8.19 11.59 -7.96
N VAL A 209 -7.88 11.81 -6.68
CA VAL A 209 -6.91 12.82 -6.24
C VAL A 209 -5.70 12.12 -5.64
N VAL A 210 -4.53 12.34 -6.24
CA VAL A 210 -3.25 11.79 -5.75
C VAL A 210 -2.67 12.73 -4.69
N VAL A 211 -2.21 12.18 -3.58
CA VAL A 211 -1.59 12.94 -2.49
C VAL A 211 -0.19 12.40 -2.17
N PRO A 212 0.70 13.20 -1.56
CA PRO A 212 1.94 12.67 -1.03
C PRO A 212 1.68 11.49 -0.08
N PRO A 213 2.44 10.38 -0.18
CA PRO A 213 2.27 9.23 0.69
C PRO A 213 2.29 9.64 2.16
N THR A 214 1.19 9.38 2.86
CA THR A 214 1.02 9.72 4.27
C THR A 214 0.76 8.44 5.05
N GLN A 215 1.62 8.11 6.00
CA GLN A 215 1.40 6.95 6.86
C GLN A 215 0.18 7.16 7.74
N VAL A 216 -0.83 6.32 7.53
CA VAL A 216 -2.10 6.35 8.28
C VAL A 216 -2.24 5.19 9.24
N LEU A 217 -1.37 4.18 9.12
CA LEU A 217 -1.32 3.04 10.02
C LEU A 217 0.09 2.49 10.19
N ARG A 218 0.38 2.10 11.43
CA ARG A 218 1.43 1.16 11.78
C ARG A 218 0.83 0.15 12.75
N LEU A 219 0.92 -1.13 12.43
CA LEU A 219 0.35 -2.23 13.21
C LEU A 219 1.43 -3.28 13.47
N VAL A 220 1.70 -3.57 14.74
CA VAL A 220 2.57 -4.66 15.21
C VAL A 220 1.70 -5.70 15.90
N PRO A 221 1.38 -6.85 15.25
CA PRO A 221 0.36 -7.77 15.74
C PRO A 221 0.55 -8.28 17.16
N ASP A 222 1.80 -8.48 17.59
CA ASP A 222 2.12 -8.97 18.94
C ASP A 222 1.84 -7.93 20.03
N THR A 223 1.78 -6.65 19.68
CA THR A 223 1.53 -5.54 20.61
C THR A 223 0.12 -4.97 20.46
N ASP A 224 -0.28 -4.71 19.21
CA ASP A 224 -1.49 -3.96 18.87
C ASP A 224 -2.68 -4.87 18.61
N GLY A 225 -2.45 -6.19 18.50
CA GLY A 225 -3.43 -7.14 18.00
C GLY A 225 -3.51 -7.14 16.47
N LYS A 226 -4.46 -7.92 15.94
CA LYS A 226 -4.58 -8.15 14.49
C LYS A 226 -5.59 -7.24 13.80
N ASP A 227 -6.38 -6.51 14.57
CA ASP A 227 -7.46 -5.68 14.07
C ASP A 227 -7.12 -4.21 14.29
N ALA A 228 -7.44 -3.36 13.32
CA ALA A 228 -7.24 -1.93 13.45
C ALA A 228 -8.29 -1.13 12.66
N THR A 229 -8.44 0.13 13.04
CA THR A 229 -9.26 1.10 12.32
C THR A 229 -8.40 2.30 11.95
N ILE A 230 -8.39 2.65 10.68
CA ILE A 230 -7.76 3.83 10.13
C ILE A 230 -8.79 4.97 10.15
N ASP A 231 -8.43 6.07 10.81
CA ASP A 231 -9.25 7.29 10.87
C ASP A 231 -8.67 8.34 9.91
N LEU A 232 -9.25 8.44 8.72
CA LEU A 232 -8.78 9.31 7.64
C LEU A 232 -9.12 10.78 7.88
N SER A 233 -10.03 11.08 8.80
CA SER A 233 -10.38 12.47 9.16
C SER A 233 -9.18 13.25 9.74
N ARG A 234 -8.18 12.53 10.25
CA ARG A 234 -6.93 13.07 10.78
C ARG A 234 -5.93 13.47 9.70
N VAL A 235 -6.15 13.06 8.45
CA VAL A 235 -5.27 13.39 7.34
C VAL A 235 -5.67 14.75 6.76
N PRO A 236 -4.78 15.77 6.76
CA PRO A 236 -5.13 17.12 6.33
C PRO A 236 -5.73 17.19 4.91
N ALA A 237 -5.20 16.40 3.97
CA ALA A 237 -5.69 16.36 2.59
C ALA A 237 -7.13 15.85 2.50
N VAL A 238 -7.49 14.82 3.28
CA VAL A 238 -8.86 14.27 3.32
C VAL A 238 -9.80 15.25 4.00
N ARG A 239 -9.38 15.85 5.11
CA ARG A 239 -10.18 16.86 5.83
C ARG A 239 -10.51 18.06 4.95
N LYS A 240 -9.57 18.53 4.12
CA LYS A 240 -9.80 19.62 3.16
C LYS A 240 -10.76 19.22 2.03
N ALA A 241 -10.73 17.95 1.60
CA ALA A 241 -11.61 17.43 0.55
C ALA A 241 -13.08 17.29 0.99
N GLY A 242 -13.34 17.16 2.29
CA GLY A 242 -14.68 16.92 2.83
C GLY A 242 -15.05 15.44 2.74
N THR A 243 -16.08 15.12 1.96
CA THR A 243 -16.52 13.73 1.79
C THR A 243 -15.70 13.02 0.72
N ILE A 244 -15.19 11.83 1.04
CA ILE A 244 -14.50 10.95 0.09
C ILE A 244 -15.28 9.64 -0.06
N GLY A 245 -15.31 9.07 -1.26
CA GLY A 245 -15.95 7.78 -1.54
C GLY A 245 -15.05 6.58 -1.24
N ALA A 246 -13.74 6.73 -1.44
CA ALA A 246 -12.75 5.67 -1.16
C ALA A 246 -11.37 6.24 -0.84
N ALA A 247 -10.57 5.43 -0.15
CA ALA A 247 -9.15 5.66 0.09
C ALA A 247 -8.30 4.80 -0.85
N LEU A 248 -7.26 5.37 -1.43
CA LEU A 248 -6.23 4.64 -2.17
C LEU A 248 -5.10 4.34 -1.18
N LEU A 249 -4.98 3.07 -0.80
CA LEU A 249 -4.05 2.62 0.23
C LEU A 249 -2.94 1.78 -0.40
N HIS A 250 -1.70 2.14 -0.09
CA HIS A 250 -0.54 1.30 -0.31
C HIS A 250 -0.18 0.61 1.01
N ILE A 251 -0.15 -0.72 1.02
CA ILE A 251 0.09 -1.52 2.21
C ILE A 251 1.41 -2.27 2.07
N SER A 252 2.26 -2.12 3.08
CA SER A 252 3.51 -2.86 3.21
C SER A 252 3.42 -3.77 4.44
N ALA A 253 3.76 -5.04 4.27
CA ALA A 253 3.60 -6.04 5.33
C ALA A 253 4.80 -6.98 5.40
N ASP A 254 5.36 -7.15 6.60
CA ASP A 254 6.24 -8.28 6.90
C ASP A 254 5.38 -9.49 7.26
N VAL A 255 5.13 -10.35 6.28
CA VAL A 255 4.20 -11.49 6.40
C VAL A 255 4.85 -12.76 6.98
N GLY A 256 6.15 -12.70 7.29
CA GLY A 256 6.91 -13.80 7.88
C GLY A 256 6.88 -15.13 7.10
N ARG A 257 7.29 -16.20 7.79
CA ARG A 257 7.54 -17.53 7.19
C ARG A 257 6.29 -18.34 6.82
N ARG A 258 5.10 -17.87 7.19
CA ARG A 258 3.83 -18.55 6.91
C ARG A 258 3.04 -17.87 5.80
N GLY A 259 3.40 -16.63 5.45
CA GLY A 259 2.55 -15.77 4.63
C GLY A 259 1.27 -15.43 5.39
N GLY A 260 0.34 -14.77 4.69
CA GLY A 260 -0.92 -14.38 5.27
C GLY A 260 -1.76 -13.56 4.30
N PHE A 261 -2.76 -12.90 4.86
CA PHE A 261 -3.53 -11.89 4.16
C PHE A 261 -3.75 -10.66 5.04
N VAL A 262 -4.01 -9.55 4.39
CA VAL A 262 -4.72 -8.42 4.99
C VAL A 262 -6.12 -8.36 4.39
N ALA A 263 -7.12 -8.14 5.24
CA ALA A 263 -8.49 -7.90 4.83
C ALA A 263 -8.88 -6.47 5.22
N LEU A 264 -9.54 -5.75 4.33
CA LEU A 264 -9.97 -4.36 4.55
C LEU A 264 -11.44 -4.21 4.16
N GLY A 265 -12.08 -3.20 4.75
CA GLY A 265 -13.41 -2.77 4.33
C GLY A 265 -13.92 -1.59 5.14
N ASP A 266 -15.18 -1.22 4.90
CA ASP A 266 -15.82 -0.05 5.51
C ASP A 266 -16.05 -0.19 7.02
N SER A 267 -16.02 -1.42 7.54
CA SER A 267 -16.28 -1.72 8.95
C SER A 267 -15.69 -3.07 9.34
N ALA A 268 -15.43 -3.26 10.64
CA ALA A 268 -14.89 -4.52 11.16
C ALA A 268 -15.79 -5.74 10.90
N LYS A 269 -17.08 -5.53 10.60
CA LYS A 269 -18.05 -6.58 10.27
C LYS A 269 -18.06 -6.93 8.77
N LYS A 270 -17.46 -6.09 7.92
CA LYS A 270 -17.48 -6.19 6.47
C LYS A 270 -16.09 -5.92 5.91
N LEU A 271 -15.22 -6.91 6.05
CA LEU A 271 -13.86 -6.92 5.47
C LEU A 271 -13.88 -7.69 4.15
N ASP A 272 -14.29 -6.98 3.10
CA ASP A 272 -14.72 -7.51 1.82
C ASP A 272 -13.66 -7.42 0.70
N GLN A 273 -12.54 -6.72 0.94
CA GLN A 273 -11.32 -6.78 0.10
C GLN A 273 -10.21 -7.57 0.80
N ARG A 274 -9.40 -8.33 0.05
CA ARG A 274 -8.35 -9.20 0.62
C ARG A 274 -7.13 -9.36 -0.27
N VAL A 275 -5.99 -8.90 0.24
CA VAL A 275 -4.69 -9.15 -0.39
C VAL A 275 -4.02 -10.34 0.27
N PHE A 276 -3.74 -11.36 -0.53
CA PHE A 276 -3.01 -12.58 -0.14
C PHE A 276 -1.54 -12.50 -0.52
N TRP A 277 -0.67 -12.91 0.40
CA TRP A 277 0.77 -12.92 0.20
C TRP A 277 1.43 -14.22 0.61
N MET A 278 2.30 -14.73 -0.26
CA MET A 278 3.14 -15.88 0.04
C MET A 278 4.13 -15.59 1.17
N ALA A 279 4.50 -16.65 1.89
CA ALA A 279 5.56 -16.64 2.88
C ALA A 279 6.84 -15.98 2.33
N THR A 280 7.58 -15.40 3.27
CA THR A 280 8.85 -14.74 3.03
C THR A 280 9.98 -15.60 3.62
N SER A 281 11.22 -15.39 3.15
CA SER A 281 12.38 -16.16 3.60
C SER A 281 13.67 -15.36 3.47
N GLY A 282 14.58 -15.53 4.42
CA GLY A 282 15.87 -14.82 4.41
C GLY A 282 15.68 -13.30 4.50
N ALA A 283 16.36 -12.57 3.63
CA ALA A 283 16.29 -11.11 3.56
C ALA A 283 15.05 -10.59 2.80
N ASP A 284 14.35 -11.45 2.06
CA ASP A 284 13.02 -11.15 1.55
C ASP A 284 12.03 -11.30 2.70
N ARG A 285 11.50 -10.19 3.22
CA ARG A 285 10.55 -10.19 4.35
C ARG A 285 9.25 -9.46 4.05
N THR A 286 9.27 -8.51 3.13
CA THR A 286 8.16 -7.57 2.93
C THR A 286 7.36 -7.87 1.67
N ARG A 287 6.06 -7.56 1.72
CA ARG A 287 5.11 -7.69 0.62
C ARG A 287 4.32 -6.40 0.51
N GLU A 288 4.03 -6.01 -0.73
CA GLU A 288 3.30 -4.80 -1.04
C GLU A 288 1.93 -5.13 -1.64
N GLY A 289 0.99 -4.21 -1.47
CA GLY A 289 -0.33 -4.27 -2.10
C GLY A 289 -0.94 -2.88 -2.24
N PHE A 290 -1.74 -2.70 -3.28
CA PHE A 290 -2.52 -1.48 -3.50
C PHE A 290 -3.99 -1.82 -3.52
N LEU A 291 -4.79 -1.06 -2.77
CA LEU A 291 -6.24 -1.22 -2.72
C LEU A 291 -6.95 0.12 -2.86
N VAL A 292 -8.14 0.09 -3.45
CA VAL A 292 -9.11 1.19 -3.44
C VAL A 292 -10.25 0.77 -2.53
N VAL A 293 -10.24 1.27 -1.30
CA VAL A 293 -11.13 0.80 -0.24
C VAL A 293 -12.25 1.82 -0.03
N PRO A 294 -13.54 1.44 -0.19
CA PRO A 294 -14.65 2.30 0.15
C PRO A 294 -14.56 2.82 1.59
N VAL A 295 -14.94 4.08 1.80
CA VAL A 295 -14.86 4.75 3.10
C VAL A 295 -16.26 5.05 3.59
N THR A 296 -16.54 4.70 4.84
CA THR A 296 -17.76 5.12 5.56
C THR A 296 -17.34 5.90 6.80
N ASP A 297 -17.94 7.07 7.03
CA ASP A 297 -17.64 7.96 8.16
C ASP A 297 -16.15 8.32 8.31
N GLY A 298 -15.41 8.40 7.20
CA GLY A 298 -13.98 8.69 7.20
C GLY A 298 -13.11 7.56 7.75
N LYS A 299 -13.63 6.34 7.89
CA LYS A 299 -12.94 5.21 8.48
C LYS A 299 -12.79 4.03 7.52
N VAL A 300 -11.73 3.26 7.76
CA VAL A 300 -11.48 1.95 7.15
C VAL A 300 -11.09 0.98 8.26
N SER A 301 -11.71 -0.19 8.29
CA SER A 301 -11.31 -1.26 9.20
C SER A 301 -10.41 -2.27 8.49
N LEU A 302 -9.49 -2.87 9.23
CA LEU A 302 -8.65 -3.94 8.72
C LEU A 302 -8.45 -5.09 9.71
N HIS A 303 -8.11 -6.24 9.15
CA HIS A 303 -7.59 -7.40 9.85
C HIS A 303 -6.30 -7.87 9.18
N TYR A 304 -5.23 -8.01 9.96
CA TYR A 304 -3.96 -8.56 9.50
C TYR A 304 -3.71 -9.94 10.10
N GLN A 305 -3.76 -10.98 9.28
CA GLN A 305 -3.77 -12.35 9.76
C GLN A 305 -2.45 -12.77 10.43
N ALA A 306 -1.32 -12.40 9.82
CA ALA A 306 -0.02 -12.95 10.19
C ALA A 306 1.13 -12.06 9.73
N GLY A 307 2.13 -11.91 10.60
CA GLY A 307 3.33 -11.11 10.33
C GLY A 307 3.79 -10.34 11.57
N GLU A 308 4.89 -9.59 11.41
CA GLU A 308 5.49 -8.81 12.51
C GLU A 308 5.18 -7.31 12.41
N LEU A 309 4.92 -6.80 11.20
CA LEU A 309 4.64 -5.40 10.96
C LEU A 309 3.73 -5.26 9.74
N LEU A 310 2.75 -4.37 9.83
CA LEU A 310 2.00 -3.85 8.70
C LEU A 310 1.99 -2.31 8.77
N THR A 311 2.27 -1.66 7.65
CA THR A 311 2.07 -0.23 7.48
C THR A 311 1.08 0.02 6.35
N ALA A 312 0.28 1.08 6.47
CA ALA A 312 -0.58 1.54 5.39
C ALA A 312 -0.34 3.04 5.17
N ASN A 313 -0.12 3.40 3.91
CA ASN A 313 0.08 4.75 3.45
C ASN A 313 -1.12 5.15 2.58
N LEU A 314 -1.74 6.29 2.90
CA LEU A 314 -2.68 6.94 2.00
C LEU A 314 -1.89 7.58 0.86
N VAL A 315 -2.16 7.17 -0.37
CA VAL A 315 -1.49 7.68 -1.59
C VAL A 315 -2.44 8.45 -2.51
N GLY A 316 -3.74 8.45 -2.17
CA GLY A 316 -4.77 9.20 -2.86
C GLY A 316 -6.15 8.93 -2.26
N TYR A 317 -7.17 9.57 -2.81
CA TYR A 317 -8.57 9.31 -2.47
C TYR A 317 -9.46 9.48 -3.70
N VAL A 318 -10.65 8.87 -3.63
CA VAL A 318 -11.74 9.08 -4.59
C VAL A 318 -12.71 10.09 -4.00
N THR A 319 -13.06 11.15 -4.74
CA THR A 319 -13.97 12.18 -4.25
C THR A 319 -15.38 11.63 -4.00
N GLY A 320 -16.06 12.18 -2.98
CA GLY A 320 -17.47 11.92 -2.70
C GLY A 320 -18.39 12.96 -3.36
N GLU A 321 -19.70 12.81 -3.16
CA GLU A 321 -20.72 13.68 -3.77
C GLU A 321 -20.65 15.14 -3.32
N GLY A 322 -20.06 15.41 -2.15
CA GLY A 322 -19.91 16.76 -1.61
C GLY A 322 -18.75 17.57 -2.21
N ALA A 323 -17.95 16.99 -3.11
CA ALA A 323 -16.89 17.72 -3.80
C ALA A 323 -17.43 18.60 -4.95
N ALA A 324 -16.67 19.60 -5.37
CA ALA A 324 -17.03 20.43 -6.53
C ALA A 324 -17.07 19.60 -7.83
N SER A 325 -17.96 19.94 -8.77
CA SER A 325 -17.96 19.37 -10.12
C SER A 325 -16.75 19.89 -10.90
N GLN A 326 -15.88 19.00 -11.37
CA GLN A 326 -14.68 19.37 -12.14
C GLN A 326 -14.23 18.25 -13.09
N VAL A 327 -13.38 18.63 -14.06
CA VAL A 327 -12.61 17.70 -14.90
C VAL A 327 -11.36 17.17 -14.18
N ALA A 328 -10.75 17.97 -13.30
CA ALA A 328 -9.56 17.59 -12.55
C ALA A 328 -9.75 16.26 -11.82
N GLY A 329 -8.88 15.28 -12.00
CA GLY A 329 -9.02 13.99 -11.34
C GLY A 329 -10.01 13.02 -12.01
N LEU A 330 -10.67 13.40 -13.11
CA LEU A 330 -11.26 12.42 -14.01
C LEU A 330 -10.15 11.51 -14.57
N VAL A 331 -10.52 10.29 -14.91
CA VAL A 331 -9.59 9.24 -15.32
C VAL A 331 -9.85 8.87 -16.76
N VAL A 332 -8.80 8.65 -17.53
CA VAL A 332 -8.90 8.01 -18.85
C VAL A 332 -8.16 6.68 -18.77
N PRO A 333 -8.87 5.54 -18.74
CA PRO A 333 -8.24 4.23 -18.89
C PRO A 333 -7.48 4.17 -20.21
N VAL A 334 -6.24 3.69 -20.18
CA VAL A 334 -5.41 3.55 -21.38
C VAL A 334 -5.14 2.09 -21.65
N LYS A 335 -4.94 1.75 -22.92
CA LYS A 335 -4.52 0.42 -23.34
C LYS A 335 -3.10 0.18 -22.79
N PRO A 336 -2.89 -0.82 -21.92
CA PRO A 336 -1.57 -1.06 -21.36
C PRO A 336 -0.57 -1.40 -22.49
N GLY A 337 0.48 -0.60 -22.58
CA GLY A 337 1.61 -0.88 -23.47
C GLY A 337 2.55 -1.95 -22.90
N ALA A 338 3.44 -2.49 -23.73
CA ALA A 338 4.58 -3.25 -23.23
C ALA A 338 5.58 -2.26 -22.62
N GLY A 339 5.70 -2.23 -21.30
CA GLY A 339 6.70 -1.38 -20.64
C GLY A 339 8.09 -1.99 -20.82
N GLU A 340 8.98 -1.28 -21.49
CA GLU A 340 10.37 -1.72 -21.64
C GLU A 340 11.08 -1.67 -20.27
N PRO A 341 11.81 -2.74 -19.89
CA PRO A 341 12.56 -2.74 -18.65
C PRO A 341 13.69 -1.69 -18.67
N VAL A 342 13.65 -0.77 -17.71
CA VAL A 342 14.65 0.27 -17.50
C VAL A 342 15.60 -0.16 -16.37
N PRO A 343 16.93 -0.14 -16.57
CA PRO A 343 17.88 -0.39 -15.50
C PRO A 343 17.97 0.81 -14.56
N VAL A 344 17.73 0.58 -13.26
CA VAL A 344 17.90 1.56 -12.20
C VAL A 344 19.15 1.21 -11.42
N VAL A 345 20.13 2.12 -11.43
CA VAL A 345 21.41 1.93 -10.74
C VAL A 345 21.26 2.17 -9.24
N ALA A 346 21.92 1.34 -8.44
CA ALA A 346 21.92 1.44 -6.98
C ALA A 346 22.26 2.86 -6.49
N GLY A 347 21.40 3.40 -5.61
CA GLY A 347 21.56 4.73 -5.00
C GLY A 347 21.37 5.92 -5.95
N LYS A 348 21.08 5.69 -7.24
CA LYS A 348 20.83 6.75 -8.22
C LYS A 348 19.35 6.97 -8.46
N GLN A 349 19.04 8.19 -8.88
CA GLN A 349 17.72 8.57 -9.40
C GLN A 349 17.71 8.39 -10.92
N THR A 350 16.62 7.83 -11.45
CA THR A 350 16.42 7.63 -12.88
C THR A 350 15.06 8.18 -13.26
N ASP A 351 15.04 9.14 -14.19
CA ASP A 351 13.80 9.67 -14.76
C ASP A 351 13.33 8.76 -15.89
N VAL A 352 12.05 8.38 -15.83
CA VAL A 352 11.40 7.50 -16.80
C VAL A 352 10.19 8.23 -17.36
N THR A 353 10.17 8.38 -18.68
CA THR A 353 9.00 8.94 -19.39
C THR A 353 7.91 7.88 -19.43
N VAL A 354 6.77 8.19 -18.82
CA VAL A 354 5.59 7.31 -18.80
C VAL A 354 4.45 7.86 -19.66
N ILE A 355 4.47 9.17 -19.95
CA ILE A 355 3.59 9.83 -20.92
C ILE A 355 4.48 10.47 -21.98
N PRO A 356 4.44 10.00 -23.24
CA PRO A 356 5.18 10.63 -24.33
C PRO A 356 4.76 12.09 -24.52
N PRO A 357 5.63 12.97 -25.07
CA PRO A 357 5.27 14.36 -25.34
C PRO A 357 4.04 14.53 -26.24
N ALA A 358 3.80 13.57 -27.15
CA ALA A 358 2.62 13.54 -28.02
C ALA A 358 1.31 13.17 -27.29
N GLY A 359 1.38 12.77 -26.02
CA GLY A 359 0.27 12.21 -25.27
C GLY A 359 0.20 10.69 -25.34
N ILE A 360 -0.87 10.13 -24.76
CA ILE A 360 -1.15 8.69 -24.71
C ILE A 360 -2.63 8.45 -25.00
N ASP A 361 -2.95 7.52 -25.89
CA ASP A 361 -4.33 7.15 -26.26
C ASP A 361 -5.26 8.35 -26.55
N GLY A 362 -4.74 9.37 -27.23
CA GLY A 362 -5.48 10.59 -27.58
C GLY A 362 -5.60 11.61 -26.45
N VAL A 363 -5.04 11.34 -25.27
CA VAL A 363 -4.91 12.30 -24.16
C VAL A 363 -3.61 13.09 -24.32
N PRO A 364 -3.67 14.41 -24.53
CA PRO A 364 -2.47 15.24 -24.62
C PRO A 364 -1.66 15.24 -23.30
N ALA A 365 -0.34 15.31 -23.39
CA ALA A 365 0.54 15.18 -22.21
C ALA A 365 0.35 16.30 -21.18
N ASP A 366 0.04 17.52 -21.64
CA ASP A 366 -0.26 18.68 -20.79
C ASP A 366 -1.60 18.55 -20.07
N ARG A 367 -2.45 17.59 -20.49
CA ARG A 367 -3.71 17.26 -19.82
C ARG A 367 -3.56 16.22 -18.71
N VAL A 368 -2.37 15.68 -18.47
CA VAL A 368 -2.14 14.62 -17.48
C VAL A 368 -1.46 15.18 -16.24
N THR A 369 -2.09 15.04 -15.07
CA THR A 369 -1.49 15.40 -13.77
C THR A 369 -0.82 14.20 -13.09
N ALA A 370 -1.41 13.01 -13.24
CA ALA A 370 -0.94 11.80 -12.59
C ALA A 370 -1.32 10.56 -13.40
N VAL A 371 -0.77 9.41 -13.01
CA VAL A 371 -1.04 8.12 -13.66
C VAL A 371 -1.32 7.05 -12.62
N LEU A 372 -2.21 6.11 -12.93
CA LEU A 372 -2.26 4.81 -12.26
C LEU A 372 -1.22 3.91 -12.94
N LEU A 373 -0.11 3.71 -12.25
CA LEU A 373 1.09 3.10 -12.80
C LEU A 373 1.26 1.67 -12.31
N ALA A 374 1.28 0.71 -13.23
CA ALA A 374 1.75 -0.63 -12.93
C ALA A 374 3.28 -0.58 -12.85
N VAL A 375 3.80 -0.90 -11.67
CA VAL A 375 5.23 -0.94 -11.39
C VAL A 375 5.62 -2.40 -11.28
N SER A 376 6.43 -2.88 -12.21
CA SER A 376 7.00 -4.23 -12.18
C SER A 376 8.50 -4.17 -12.08
N ALA A 377 9.11 -5.06 -11.30
CA ALA A 377 10.56 -5.06 -11.15
C ALA A 377 11.15 -6.42 -10.77
N SER A 378 12.39 -6.62 -11.20
CA SER A 378 13.25 -7.74 -10.85
C SER A 378 14.62 -7.24 -10.39
N SER A 379 15.24 -7.96 -9.46
CA SER A 379 16.57 -7.64 -8.95
C SER A 379 17.30 -8.93 -8.55
N ASP A 380 18.64 -8.89 -8.53
CA ASP A 380 19.47 -10.04 -8.15
C ASP A 380 19.53 -10.27 -6.63
N GLY A 381 19.00 -9.34 -5.85
CA GLY A 381 18.91 -9.40 -4.40
C GLY A 381 17.78 -8.51 -3.87
N PRO A 382 17.61 -8.39 -2.54
CA PRO A 382 16.61 -7.50 -1.95
C PRO A 382 16.81 -6.06 -2.46
N ALA A 383 15.76 -5.45 -3.03
CA ALA A 383 15.77 -4.05 -3.41
C ALA A 383 14.52 -3.33 -2.94
N ARG A 384 14.71 -2.06 -2.57
CA ARG A 384 13.64 -1.14 -2.17
C ARG A 384 13.47 -0.13 -3.28
N LEU A 385 12.34 -0.19 -3.98
CA LEU A 385 12.01 0.71 -5.08
C LEU A 385 11.07 1.79 -4.62
N ALA A 386 11.42 3.03 -4.88
CA ALA A 386 10.51 4.16 -4.77
C ALA A 386 10.23 4.73 -6.16
N VAL A 387 8.96 5.05 -6.41
CA VAL A 387 8.51 5.76 -7.61
C VAL A 387 7.82 7.02 -7.14
N PHE A 388 8.26 8.17 -7.63
CA PHE A 388 7.82 9.47 -7.13
C PHE A 388 7.95 10.56 -8.21
N PRO A 389 7.29 11.71 -8.02
CA PRO A 389 7.42 12.84 -8.95
C PRO A 389 8.87 13.38 -9.06
N PRO A 390 9.37 13.74 -10.25
CA PRO A 390 10.73 14.28 -10.42
C PRO A 390 11.04 15.57 -9.63
N ASP A 391 10.01 16.32 -9.29
CA ASP A 391 10.07 17.56 -8.51
C ASP A 391 9.96 17.35 -6.98
N SER A 392 9.84 16.09 -6.52
CA SER A 392 9.73 15.77 -5.10
C SER A 392 10.92 14.98 -4.57
N LYS A 393 11.06 14.95 -3.24
CA LYS A 393 12.01 14.05 -2.57
C LYS A 393 11.50 12.60 -2.63
N PRO A 394 12.40 11.60 -2.63
CA PRO A 394 12.00 10.21 -2.50
C PRO A 394 11.17 9.99 -1.22
N PRO A 395 10.08 9.21 -1.27
CA PRO A 395 9.34 8.81 -0.08
C PRO A 395 10.21 7.93 0.83
N ALA A 396 9.93 7.96 2.14
CA ALA A 396 10.64 7.11 3.10
C ALA A 396 10.32 5.62 2.91
N ASP A 397 9.07 5.31 2.56
CA ASP A 397 8.61 3.96 2.28
C ASP A 397 8.71 3.64 0.79
N PRO A 398 9.16 2.41 0.42
CA PRO A 398 9.17 1.98 -0.95
C PRO A 398 7.76 1.71 -1.47
N VAL A 399 7.59 1.85 -2.79
CA VAL A 399 6.42 1.38 -3.53
C VAL A 399 6.52 -0.14 -3.77
N LEU A 400 7.73 -0.67 -3.96
CA LEU A 400 7.90 -2.09 -4.24
C LEU A 400 9.18 -2.64 -3.60
N ASN A 401 9.03 -3.70 -2.82
CA ASN A 401 10.15 -4.48 -2.33
C ASN A 401 10.36 -5.69 -3.23
N THR A 402 11.53 -5.81 -3.86
CA THR A 402 11.93 -6.94 -4.69
C THR A 402 12.96 -7.82 -3.98
N ALA A 403 13.18 -9.02 -4.50
CA ALA A 403 14.24 -9.93 -4.09
C ALA A 403 14.64 -10.79 -5.28
N ALA A 404 15.74 -11.54 -5.12
CA ALA A 404 16.18 -12.51 -6.12
C ALA A 404 15.03 -13.44 -6.55
N GLY A 405 14.89 -13.64 -7.85
CA GLY A 405 13.90 -14.53 -8.45
C GLY A 405 12.85 -13.77 -9.27
N PRO A 406 11.57 -14.15 -9.16
CA PRO A 406 10.52 -13.66 -10.06
C PRO A 406 10.28 -12.17 -9.94
N GLU A 407 9.91 -11.57 -11.07
CA GLU A 407 9.33 -10.24 -11.12
C GLU A 407 8.20 -10.09 -10.08
N ARG A 408 8.20 -8.93 -9.42
CA ARG A 408 7.11 -8.48 -8.57
C ARG A 408 6.46 -7.28 -9.20
N GLN A 409 5.21 -7.06 -8.84
CA GLN A 409 4.43 -5.97 -9.39
C GLN A 409 3.48 -5.41 -8.34
N THR A 410 3.16 -4.13 -8.49
CA THR A 410 2.10 -3.43 -7.76
C THR A 410 1.50 -2.36 -8.65
N LEU A 411 0.36 -1.79 -8.25
CA LEU A 411 -0.20 -0.60 -8.87
C LEU A 411 0.00 0.57 -7.90
N THR A 412 0.30 1.77 -8.40
CA THR A 412 0.28 2.97 -7.56
C THR A 412 -0.12 4.20 -8.36
N PRO A 413 -0.90 5.13 -7.80
CA PRO A 413 -0.99 6.47 -8.34
C PRO A 413 0.36 7.20 -8.17
N VAL A 414 0.77 7.97 -9.16
CA VAL A 414 1.93 8.88 -9.04
C VAL A 414 1.73 10.11 -9.91
N ARG A 415 2.03 11.30 -9.35
CA ARG A 415 2.05 12.56 -10.12
C ARG A 415 3.19 12.53 -11.13
N THR A 416 2.93 13.06 -12.33
CA THR A 416 3.93 13.18 -13.40
C THR A 416 4.41 14.62 -13.52
N VAL A 417 5.68 14.81 -13.89
CA VAL A 417 6.23 16.12 -14.26
C VAL A 417 6.75 16.01 -15.68
N ALA A 418 6.19 16.81 -16.60
CA ALA A 418 6.48 16.71 -18.03
C ALA A 418 6.36 15.27 -18.58
N GLY A 419 5.35 14.53 -18.11
CA GLY A 419 5.12 13.13 -18.50
C GLY A 419 6.09 12.10 -17.90
N ALA A 420 7.02 12.52 -17.04
CA ALA A 420 7.99 11.64 -16.40
C ALA A 420 7.68 11.37 -14.93
N VAL A 421 8.19 10.23 -14.46
CA VAL A 421 8.30 9.84 -13.04
C VAL A 421 9.76 9.55 -12.73
N ARG A 422 10.13 9.64 -11.45
CA ARG A 422 11.47 9.34 -10.97
C ARG A 422 11.47 8.05 -10.16
N VAL A 423 12.47 7.21 -10.40
CA VAL A 423 12.66 5.93 -9.74
C VAL A 423 13.98 5.92 -9.00
N THR A 424 14.01 5.31 -7.82
CA THR A 424 15.23 4.96 -7.10
C THR A 424 15.21 3.49 -6.70
N SER A 425 16.39 2.88 -6.66
CA SER A 425 16.61 1.57 -6.07
C SER A 425 17.79 1.62 -5.10
N ALA A 426 17.62 1.11 -3.89
CA ALA A 426 18.71 1.06 -2.92
C ALA A 426 19.88 0.16 -3.35
N THR A 427 19.58 -0.92 -4.09
CA THR A 427 20.55 -1.97 -4.47
C THR A 427 20.62 -2.22 -5.97
N GLY A 428 19.84 -1.50 -6.76
CA GLY A 428 19.70 -1.67 -8.21
C GLY A 428 18.56 -2.63 -8.57
N ALA A 429 17.91 -2.39 -9.71
CA ALA A 429 16.83 -3.23 -10.23
C ALA A 429 16.61 -2.99 -11.72
N SER A 430 15.96 -3.92 -12.40
CA SER A 430 15.31 -3.69 -13.69
C SER A 430 13.83 -3.41 -13.43
N VAL A 431 13.32 -2.29 -13.93
CA VAL A 431 11.97 -1.77 -13.62
C VAL A 431 11.20 -1.51 -14.91
N SER A 432 9.99 -2.05 -15.02
CA SER A 432 9.03 -1.73 -16.08
C SER A 432 7.89 -0.89 -15.49
N LEU A 433 7.58 0.23 -16.14
CA LEU A 433 6.56 1.19 -15.72
C LEU A 433 5.52 1.32 -16.82
N VAL A 434 4.29 0.85 -16.58
CA VAL A 434 3.21 0.83 -17.57
C VAL A 434 2.01 1.61 -17.04
N PRO A 435 1.63 2.74 -17.65
CA PRO A 435 0.37 3.42 -17.34
C PRO A 435 -0.79 2.48 -17.66
N GLN A 436 -1.71 2.33 -16.70
CA GLN A 436 -2.99 1.65 -16.93
C GLN A 436 -4.16 2.63 -17.02
N ALA A 437 -3.99 3.83 -16.46
CA ALA A 437 -4.88 4.95 -16.66
C ALA A 437 -4.13 6.26 -16.42
N VAL A 438 -4.58 7.34 -17.06
CA VAL A 438 -4.13 8.71 -16.78
C VAL A 438 -5.18 9.47 -15.99
N ILE A 439 -4.74 10.38 -15.15
CA ILE A 439 -5.57 11.23 -14.30
C ILE A 439 -5.42 12.66 -14.83
N LEU A 440 -6.55 13.28 -15.15
CA LEU A 440 -6.58 14.55 -15.86
C LEU A 440 -6.25 15.74 -14.96
N THR A 441 -5.56 16.71 -15.54
CA THR A 441 -5.58 18.08 -15.05
C THR A 441 -6.96 18.71 -15.28
N GLY A 442 -7.38 19.57 -14.35
CA GLY A 442 -8.57 20.40 -14.50
C GLY A 442 -8.40 21.53 -15.49
#